data_AF-A0A1J5SCR9-F1
#
_entry.id   AF-A0A1J5SCR9-F1
#
_cell.length_a   1.000
_cell.length_b   1.000
_cell.length_c   1.000
_cell.angle_alpha   90.00
_cell.angle_beta   90.00
_cell.angle_gamma   90.00
#
_symmetry.space_group_name_H-M   'P 1'
#
loop_
_entity.id
_entity.type
_entity.pdbx_description
1 polymer ?
#
loop_
_entity_poly.entity_id
_entity_poly.type
_entity_poly.pdbx_seq_one_letter_code
_entity_poly.pdbx_strand_id
1 'polypeptide(L)'
;MNSYAQYLARAAEEIRIFAASKDGSQWGSQWYEQISDLTEKTRAASTDEAAERYLDMLLWCIVDSGPLGKGFAPSIDIAADAMQRKRKRQFKERCLSKEHR
;
A
#
# COMPACT_ATOMS: atom_id res chain seq x y z
N MET A 1 2.42 -12.60 11.52
CA MET A 1 2.26 -12.34 10.08
C MET A 1 1.26 -11.20 9.95
N ASN A 2 1.59 -10.13 9.23
CA ASN A 2 0.69 -8.97 9.11
C ASN A 2 -0.53 -9.30 8.23
N SER A 3 -1.64 -8.59 8.48
CA SER A 3 -2.92 -8.80 7.81
C SER A 3 -2.95 -8.34 6.35
N TYR A 4 -1.97 -7.54 5.92
CA TYR A 4 -1.87 -6.97 4.58
C TYR A 4 -1.12 -7.84 3.58
N ALA A 5 -0.29 -8.76 4.06
CA ALA A 5 0.56 -9.63 3.25
C ALA A 5 -0.24 -10.42 2.19
N GLN A 6 -1.47 -10.84 2.53
CA GLN A 6 -2.36 -11.54 1.60
C GLN A 6 -2.84 -10.64 0.46
N TYR A 7 -3.09 -9.36 0.72
CA TYR A 7 -3.54 -8.41 -0.31
C TYR A 7 -2.42 -8.10 -1.27
N LEU A 8 -1.18 -8.04 -0.79
CA LEU A 8 0.02 -7.74 -1.58
C LEU A 8 0.59 -8.94 -2.34
N ALA A 9 -0.02 -10.13 -2.24
CA ALA A 9 0.52 -11.35 -2.85
C ALA A 9 0.72 -11.23 -4.38
N ARG A 10 -0.09 -10.41 -5.06
CA ARG A 10 -0.01 -10.18 -6.51
C ARG A 10 0.66 -8.86 -6.89
N ALA A 11 0.95 -7.99 -5.93
CA ALA A 11 1.45 -6.64 -6.20
C ALA A 11 2.74 -6.66 -7.03
N ALA A 12 3.68 -7.56 -6.73
CA ALA A 12 4.93 -7.68 -7.47
C ALA A 12 4.71 -7.99 -8.97
N GLU A 13 3.73 -8.83 -9.30
CA GLU A 13 3.43 -9.15 -10.69
C GLU A 13 2.69 -8.00 -11.38
N GLU A 14 1.76 -7.36 -10.69
CA GLU A 14 1.03 -6.20 -11.21
C GLU A 14 1.97 -5.02 -11.52
N ILE A 15 2.97 -4.78 -10.67
CA ILE A 15 4.01 -3.75 -10.89
C ILE A 15 4.79 -4.07 -12.17
N ARG A 16 5.20 -5.33 -12.39
CA ARG A 16 5.92 -5.73 -13.61
C ARG A 16 5.06 -5.55 -14.87
N ILE A 17 3.80 -5.99 -14.83
CA ILE A 17 2.86 -5.83 -15.94
C ILE A 17 2.68 -4.34 -16.25
N PHE A 18 2.51 -3.50 -15.21
CA PHE A 18 2.37 -2.07 -15.40
C PHE A 18 3.65 -1.46 -15.99
N ALA A 19 4.83 -1.79 -15.49
CA ALA A 19 6.11 -1.30 -16.01
C ALA A 19 6.33 -1.64 -17.49
N ALA A 20 5.83 -2.80 -17.95
CA ALA A 20 5.88 -3.21 -19.35
C ALA A 20 4.80 -2.53 -20.22
N SER A 21 3.82 -1.85 -19.63
CA SER A 21 2.76 -1.15 -20.36
C SER A 21 3.24 0.18 -20.94
N LYS A 22 2.48 0.71 -21.90
CA LYS A 22 2.74 2.04 -22.48
C LYS A 22 2.71 3.16 -21.43
N ASP A 23 1.87 3.02 -20.41
CA ASP A 23 1.73 4.01 -19.34
C ASP A 23 2.79 3.83 -18.25
N GLY A 24 3.41 2.66 -18.15
CA GLY A 24 4.49 2.38 -17.21
C GLY A 24 5.89 2.67 -17.76
N SER A 25 6.09 2.51 -19.06
CA SER A 25 7.41 2.72 -19.69
C SER A 25 7.95 4.15 -19.59
N GLN A 26 7.08 5.12 -19.27
CA GLN A 26 7.45 6.52 -19.02
C GLN A 26 8.06 6.77 -17.62
N TRP A 27 8.00 5.80 -16.70
CA TRP A 27 8.52 5.94 -15.34
C TRP A 27 9.94 5.38 -15.21
N GLY A 28 10.74 5.99 -14.35
CA GLY A 28 12.13 5.58 -14.11
C GLY A 28 12.23 4.23 -13.41
N SER A 29 13.26 3.45 -13.76
CA SER A 29 13.55 2.14 -13.13
C SER A 29 13.75 2.26 -11.61
N GLN A 30 14.39 3.34 -11.15
CA GLN A 30 14.61 3.61 -9.74
C GLN A 30 13.30 3.75 -8.95
N TRP A 31 12.26 4.34 -9.56
CA TRP A 31 10.96 4.45 -8.93
C TRP A 31 10.34 3.06 -8.73
N TYR A 32 10.36 2.21 -9.76
CA TYR A 32 9.87 0.83 -9.67
C TYR A 32 10.63 -0.03 -8.65
N GLU A 33 11.94 0.15 -8.53
CA GLU A 33 12.76 -0.50 -7.50
C GLU A 33 12.28 -0.09 -6.10
N GLN A 34 12.05 1.20 -5.86
CA GLN A 34 11.55 1.70 -4.59
C GLN A 34 10.16 1.14 -4.25
N ILE A 35 9.23 1.14 -5.20
CA ILE A 35 7.89 0.56 -5.01
C ILE A 35 7.99 -0.94 -4.69
N SER A 36 8.83 -1.68 -5.42
CA SER A 36 9.00 -3.12 -5.23
C SER A 36 9.59 -3.44 -3.86
N ASP A 37 10.62 -2.70 -3.43
CA ASP A 37 11.25 -2.83 -2.11
C ASP A 37 10.26 -2.54 -0.98
N LEU A 38 9.50 -1.44 -1.08
CA LEU A 38 8.47 -1.10 -0.08
C LEU A 38 7.34 -2.13 -0.04
N THR A 39 6.94 -2.68 -1.18
CA THR A 39 5.93 -3.75 -1.27
C THR A 39 6.41 -5.01 -0.57
N GLU A 40 7.65 -5.43 -0.81
CA GLU A 40 8.21 -6.62 -0.17
C GLU A 40 8.42 -6.40 1.34
N LYS A 41 8.91 -5.23 1.75
CA LYS A 41 9.02 -4.84 3.18
C LYS A 41 7.66 -4.86 3.88
N THR A 42 6.62 -4.35 3.22
CA THR A 42 5.25 -4.38 3.76
C THR A 42 4.77 -5.81 3.96
N ARG A 43 5.00 -6.68 2.96
CA ARG A 43 4.60 -8.09 3.01
C ARG A 43 5.38 -8.88 4.06
N ALA A 44 6.68 -8.63 4.21
CA ALA A 44 7.56 -9.31 5.16
C ALA A 44 7.44 -8.78 6.60
N ALA A 45 6.77 -7.65 6.82
CA ALA A 45 6.62 -7.06 8.15
C ALA A 45 5.98 -8.03 9.15
N SER A 46 6.58 -8.14 10.34
CA SER A 46 6.13 -9.09 11.37
C SER A 46 4.82 -8.65 12.06
N THR A 47 4.56 -7.35 12.11
CA THR A 47 3.38 -6.73 12.75
C THR A 47 2.62 -5.85 11.78
N ASP A 48 1.33 -5.64 12.06
CA ASP A 48 0.50 -4.71 11.31
C ASP A 48 1.02 -3.28 11.41
N GLU A 49 1.49 -2.84 12.57
CA GLU A 49 2.01 -1.46 12.75
C GLU A 49 3.27 -1.21 11.92
N ALA A 50 4.11 -2.23 11.70
CA ALA A 50 5.25 -2.11 10.80
C ALA A 50 4.80 -2.12 9.34
N ALA A 51 3.86 -2.99 8.99
CA ALA A 51 3.28 -3.04 7.64
C ALA A 51 2.60 -1.72 7.26
N GLU A 52 1.80 -1.13 8.16
CA GLU A 52 1.12 0.15 7.93
C GLU A 52 2.10 1.30 7.68
N ARG A 53 3.25 1.32 8.37
CA ARG A 53 4.29 2.34 8.13
C ARG A 53 4.89 2.22 6.73
N TYR A 54 5.22 1.01 6.30
CA TYR A 54 5.73 0.80 4.94
C TYR A 54 4.66 1.07 3.89
N LEU A 55 3.40 0.73 4.17
CA LEU A 55 2.27 0.99 3.29
C LEU A 55 2.00 2.50 3.16
N ASP A 56 2.09 3.28 4.25
CA ASP A 56 2.01 4.74 4.19
C ASP A 56 3.15 5.33 3.34
N MET A 57 4.39 4.86 3.52
CA MET A 57 5.53 5.30 2.70
C MET A 57 5.33 4.95 1.23
N LEU A 58 4.82 3.74 0.94
CA LEU A 58 4.51 3.28 -0.41
C LEU A 58 3.46 4.18 -1.08
N LEU A 59 2.37 4.48 -0.37
CA LEU A 59 1.33 5.38 -0.86
C LEU A 59 1.86 6.79 -1.09
N TRP A 60 2.73 7.27 -0.21
CA TRP A 60 3.35 8.58 -0.37
C TRP A 60 4.24 8.63 -1.62
N CYS A 61 5.08 7.62 -1.86
CA CYS A 61 5.88 7.49 -3.08
C CYS A 61 5.03 7.44 -4.37
N ILE A 62 3.85 6.80 -4.31
CA ILE A 62 2.93 6.73 -5.46
C ILE A 62 2.24 8.07 -5.71
N VAL A 63 1.80 8.77 -4.66
CA VAL A 63 1.11 10.05 -4.78
C VAL A 63 2.04 11.19 -5.18
N ASP A 64 3.25 11.23 -4.60
CA ASP A 64 4.22 12.30 -4.82
C ASP A 64 4.92 12.18 -6.18
N SER A 65 5.30 10.96 -6.55
CA SER A 65 6.23 10.70 -7.66
C SER A 65 5.76 9.60 -8.61
N GLY A 66 4.50 9.14 -8.51
CA GLY A 66 3.97 8.02 -9.28
C GLY A 66 2.87 8.37 -10.28
N PRO A 67 2.41 7.39 -11.07
CA PRO A 67 1.35 7.55 -12.05
C PRO A 67 0.03 7.93 -11.39
N LEU A 68 -0.44 9.14 -11.70
CA LEU A 68 -1.80 9.60 -11.40
C LEU A 68 -2.79 8.89 -12.34
N GLY A 69 -3.11 7.63 -12.05
CA GLY A 69 -4.00 6.84 -12.90
C GLY A 69 -4.61 5.63 -12.20
N LYS A 70 -5.88 5.33 -12.53
CA LYS A 70 -6.54 4.09 -12.11
C LYS A 70 -5.87 2.91 -12.82
N GLY A 71 -5.30 1.97 -12.07
CA GLY A 71 -4.78 0.71 -12.61
C GLY A 71 -3.33 0.38 -12.27
N PHE A 72 -2.61 1.27 -11.57
CA PHE A 72 -1.31 0.92 -11.01
C PHE A 72 -1.49 -0.01 -9.80
N ALA A 73 -1.04 -1.26 -9.93
CA ALA A 73 -0.98 -2.28 -8.87
C ALA A 73 -2.21 -2.34 -7.93
N PRO A 74 -3.36 -2.87 -8.40
CA PRO A 74 -4.61 -2.95 -7.63
C PRO A 74 -4.48 -3.62 -6.24
N SER A 75 -3.53 -4.53 -6.07
CA SER A 75 -3.23 -5.15 -4.78
C SER A 75 -2.80 -4.13 -3.72
N ILE A 76 -2.07 -3.08 -4.12
CA ILE A 76 -1.66 -1.98 -3.24
C ILE A 76 -2.89 -1.15 -2.83
N ASP A 77 -3.79 -0.86 -3.77
CA ASP A 77 -5.04 -0.15 -3.49
C ASP A 77 -5.92 -0.90 -2.49
N ILE A 78 -6.04 -2.23 -2.65
CA ILE A 78 -6.80 -3.08 -1.72
C ILE A 78 -6.17 -3.06 -0.33
N ALA A 79 -4.84 -3.17 -0.23
CA ALA A 79 -4.13 -3.09 1.04
C ALA A 79 -4.34 -1.72 1.71
N ALA A 80 -4.30 -0.64 0.93
CA ALA A 80 -4.55 0.71 1.40
C ALA A 80 -5.99 0.90 1.91
N ASP A 81 -7.00 0.41 1.19
CA ASP A 81 -8.40 0.46 1.64
C ASP A 81 -8.58 -0.34 2.95
N ALA A 82 -7.98 -1.53 3.06
CA ALA A 82 -8.01 -2.31 4.29
C ALA A 82 -7.40 -1.54 5.49
N MET A 83 -6.27 -0.87 5.27
CA MET A 83 -5.63 -0.01 6.28
C MET A 83 -6.53 1.15 6.69
N GLN A 84 -7.11 1.86 5.72
CA GLN A 84 -8.02 2.99 6.00
C GLN A 84 -9.28 2.55 6.76
N ARG A 85 -9.86 1.40 6.41
CA ARG A 85 -11.00 0.83 7.14
C ARG A 85 -10.65 0.47 8.58
N LYS A 86 -9.47 -0.13 8.81
CA LYS A 86 -8.98 -0.43 10.16
C LYS A 86 -8.82 0.85 10.99
N ARG A 87 -8.15 1.87 10.45
CA ARG A 87 -7.97 3.17 11.10
C ARG A 87 -9.30 3.86 11.42
N LYS A 88 -10.25 3.84 10.48
CA LYS A 88 -11.59 4.40 10.67
C LYS A 88 -12.35 3.67 11.78
N ARG A 89 -12.23 2.35 11.87
CA ARG A 89 -12.85 1.56 12.95
C ARG A 89 -12.25 1.93 14.31
N GLN A 90 -10.93 1.97 14.42
CA GLN A 90 -10.23 2.36 15.66
C GLN A 90 -10.59 3.79 16.09
N PHE A 91 -10.71 4.71 15.14
CA PHE A 91 -11.14 6.08 15.44
C PHE A 91 -12.58 6.10 16.00
N LYS A 92 -13.50 5.37 15.37
CA LYS A 92 -14.90 5.27 15.84
C LYS A 92 -14.98 4.70 17.26
N GLU A 93 -14.23 3.64 17.56
CA GLU A 93 -14.17 3.04 18.90
C GLU A 93 -13.61 4.00 19.95
N ARG A 94 -12.59 4.80 19.59
CA ARG A 94 -12.04 5.85 20.46
C ARG A 94 -13.03 6.99 20.74
N CYS A 95 -13.85 7.36 19.77
CA CYS A 95 -14.90 8.37 19.98
C CYS A 95 -16.01 7.84 20.91
N LEU A 96 -16.50 6.63 20.66
CA LEU A 96 -17.56 6.01 21.47
C LEU A 96 -17.11 5.75 22.92
N SER A 97 -15.86 5.34 23.14
CA SER A 97 -15.31 5.14 24.50
C SER A 97 -15.12 6.43 25.30
N LYS A 98 -15.02 7.59 24.63
CA LYS A 98 -14.98 8.90 25.29
C LYS A 98 -16.36 9.43 25.67
N GLU A 99 -17.42 9.04 24.95
CA GLU A 99 -18.80 9.42 25.26
C GLU A 99 -19.40 8.65 26.45
N HIS A 100 -18.77 7.53 26.87
CA HIS A 100 -19.21 6.71 28.01
C HIS A 100 -18.42 6.96 29.30
N ARG A 101 -17.62 8.03 29.36
CA ARG A 101 -16.92 8.51 30.56
C ARG A 101 -17.44 9.87 30.98
#